data_AF-A0A507DEY5-F1
#
_entry.id   AF-A0A507DEY5-F1
#
_cell.length_a   1.000
_cell.length_b   1.000
_cell.length_c   1.000
_cell.angle_alpha   90.00
_cell.angle_beta   90.00
_cell.angle_gamma   90.00
#
_symmetry.space_group_name_H-M   'P 1'
#
loop_
_entity.id
_entity.type
_entity.pdbx_description
1 polymer ?
#
loop_
_entity_poly.entity_id
_entity_poly.type
_entity_poly.pdbx_seq_one_letter_code
_entity_poly.pdbx_strand_id
1 'polypeptide(L)'
;MSTPGQLPPPTAGGGGTVGAAQFEPYIESLWVTVFIFFILWVVGLFIAPLLQKFSKQRGGGGGDGMGARAANFTRGARDGLLILLVLTLVTMAGHGPSGGVIAIQWVLLGLLLVWCCLQAAHEIPWFTLPLVALPIAVLAIINYALAFRGAPSYY
;
A
#
# COMPACT_ATOMS: atom_id res chain seq x y z
N MET A 1 -24.19 60.47 25.93
CA MET A 1 -23.71 59.33 26.73
C MET A 1 -23.71 58.11 25.83
N SER A 2 -22.57 57.82 25.22
CA SER A 2 -22.32 56.70 24.32
C SER A 2 -21.70 55.55 25.11
N THR A 3 -22.34 54.39 25.08
CA THR A 3 -21.88 53.17 25.73
C THR A 3 -20.60 52.66 25.04
N PRO A 4 -19.50 52.45 25.78
CA PRO A 4 -18.25 51.97 25.19
C PRO A 4 -18.34 50.48 24.84
N GLY A 5 -18.05 50.17 23.58
CA GLY A 5 -17.22 49.05 23.15
C GLY A 5 -17.64 47.65 23.57
N GLN A 6 -18.79 47.17 23.10
CA GLN A 6 -19.06 45.74 23.07
C GLN A 6 -18.26 45.12 21.91
N LEU A 7 -17.15 44.45 22.23
CA LEU A 7 -16.40 43.64 21.26
C LEU A 7 -17.35 42.63 20.60
N PRO A 8 -17.29 42.44 19.27
CA PRO A 8 -18.09 41.41 18.63
C PRO A 8 -17.80 40.07 19.31
N PRO A 9 -18.82 39.24 19.57
CA PRO A 9 -18.60 37.90 20.11
C PRO A 9 -17.57 37.22 19.21
N PRO A 10 -16.63 36.45 19.77
CA PRO A 10 -15.74 35.64 18.95
C PRO A 10 -16.64 34.89 18.00
N THR A 11 -16.50 35.17 16.71
CA THR A 11 -17.12 34.38 15.66
C THR A 11 -16.71 32.98 16.04
N ALA A 12 -17.68 32.17 16.48
CA ALA A 12 -17.44 30.77 16.77
C ALA A 12 -17.00 30.21 15.43
N GLY A 13 -15.68 30.25 15.21
CA GLY A 13 -15.03 29.84 13.98
C GLY A 13 -15.53 28.44 13.81
N GLY A 14 -16.42 28.30 12.82
CA GLY A 14 -17.34 27.19 12.76
C GLY A 14 -16.55 25.94 13.07
N GLY A 15 -16.80 25.38 14.26
CA GLY A 15 -16.46 24.01 14.59
C GLY A 15 -17.38 23.16 13.72
N GLY A 16 -17.26 23.33 12.41
CA GLY A 16 -17.86 22.46 11.44
C GLY A 16 -17.30 21.12 11.82
N THR A 17 -18.20 20.24 12.20
CA THR A 17 -18.05 18.81 12.05
C THR A 17 -17.82 18.52 10.56
N VAL A 18 -16.68 18.96 10.01
CA VAL A 18 -16.23 18.65 8.65
C VAL A 18 -15.65 17.22 8.61
N GLY A 19 -15.44 16.60 9.78
CA GLY A 19 -14.33 15.66 9.95
C GLY A 19 -14.61 14.15 10.01
N ALA A 20 -15.85 13.65 9.87
CA ALA A 20 -16.10 12.20 10.00
C ALA A 20 -16.63 11.55 8.70
N ALA A 21 -17.67 12.11 8.08
CA ALA A 21 -18.33 11.48 6.94
C ALA A 21 -17.51 11.54 5.62
N GLN A 22 -16.60 12.51 5.47
CA GLN A 22 -15.82 12.65 4.22
C GLN A 22 -14.60 11.72 4.15
N PHE A 23 -14.13 11.18 5.27
CA PHE A 23 -12.96 10.29 5.30
C PHE A 23 -13.32 8.82 5.15
N GLU A 24 -14.58 8.44 5.38
CA GLU A 24 -15.03 7.06 5.30
C GLU A 24 -14.68 6.37 3.96
N PRO A 25 -14.98 6.94 2.77
CA PRO A 25 -14.67 6.26 1.50
C PRO A 25 -13.16 6.15 1.25
N TYR A 26 -12.39 7.07 1.81
CA TYR A 26 -10.94 7.11 1.65
C TYR A 26 -10.25 6.06 2.50
N ILE A 27 -10.72 5.86 3.73
CA ILE A 27 -10.26 4.80 4.62
C ILE A 27 -10.54 3.43 4.00
N GLU A 28 -11.79 3.22 3.54
CA GLU A 28 -12.18 1.98 2.86
C GLU A 28 -11.29 1.69 1.66
N SER A 29 -11.04 2.69 0.80
CA SER A 29 -10.19 2.52 -0.38
C SER A 29 -8.76 2.11 -0.04
N LEU A 30 -8.16 2.62 1.04
CA LEU A 30 -6.82 2.21 1.46
C LEU A 30 -6.80 0.73 1.86
N TRP A 31 -7.77 0.32 2.67
CA TRP A 31 -7.88 -1.07 3.11
C TRP A 31 -8.15 -2.02 1.95
N VAL A 32 -8.92 -1.61 0.92
CA VAL A 32 -9.12 -2.42 -0.28
C VAL A 32 -7.79 -2.80 -0.93
N THR A 33 -6.83 -1.87 -1.04
CA THR A 33 -5.51 -2.19 -1.63
C THR A 33 -4.74 -3.24 -0.82
N VAL A 34 -4.80 -3.16 0.52
CA VAL A 34 -4.19 -4.13 1.43
C VAL A 34 -4.88 -5.49 1.30
N PHE A 35 -6.22 -5.51 1.27
CA PHE A 35 -6.99 -6.74 1.13
C PHE A 35 -6.73 -7.47 -0.19
N ILE A 36 -6.56 -6.76 -1.30
CA ILE A 36 -6.18 -7.36 -2.59
C ILE A 36 -4.88 -8.15 -2.44
N PHE A 37 -3.85 -7.55 -1.86
CA PHE A 37 -2.56 -8.22 -1.65
C PHE A 37 -2.64 -9.35 -0.62
N PHE A 38 -3.46 -9.20 0.41
CA PHE A 38 -3.72 -10.26 1.37
C PHE A 38 -4.33 -11.49 0.70
N ILE A 39 -5.35 -11.30 -0.15
CA ILE A 39 -5.96 -12.38 -0.92
C ILE A 39 -4.94 -13.02 -1.85
N LEU A 40 -4.17 -12.23 -2.60
CA LEU A 40 -3.12 -12.77 -3.49
C LEU A 40 -2.07 -13.59 -2.74
N TRP A 41 -1.65 -13.13 -1.57
CA TRP A 41 -0.71 -13.84 -0.72
C TRP A 41 -1.29 -15.16 -0.19
N VAL A 42 -2.52 -15.14 0.32
CA VAL A 42 -3.23 -16.34 0.80
C VAL A 42 -3.43 -17.34 -0.33
N VAL A 43 -3.87 -16.89 -1.50
CA VAL A 43 -4.02 -17.72 -2.69
C VAL A 43 -2.67 -18.32 -3.09
N GLY A 44 -1.59 -17.52 -3.08
CA GLY A 44 -0.23 -18.00 -3.31
C GLY A 44 0.20 -19.11 -2.34
N LEU A 45 -0.10 -18.96 -1.05
CA LEU A 45 0.18 -19.97 -0.02
C LEU A 45 -0.52 -21.30 -0.27
N PHE A 46 -1.74 -21.30 -0.83
CA PHE A 46 -2.45 -22.53 -1.17
C PHE A 46 -2.01 -23.12 -2.50
N ILE A 47 -1.73 -22.29 -3.52
CA ILE A 47 -1.33 -22.74 -4.85
C ILE A 47 0.08 -23.34 -4.84
N ALA A 48 1.03 -22.75 -4.12
CA ALA A 48 2.41 -23.21 -4.08
C ALA A 48 2.57 -24.69 -3.70
N PRO A 49 2.02 -25.19 -2.57
CA PRO A 49 2.13 -26.61 -2.21
C PRO A 49 1.33 -27.52 -3.14
N LEU A 50 0.22 -27.06 -3.71
CA LEU A 50 -0.55 -27.84 -4.69
C LEU A 50 0.28 -28.08 -5.96
N LEU A 51 0.89 -27.04 -6.50
CA LEU A 51 1.74 -27.14 -7.69
C LEU A 51 2.97 -28.02 -7.46
N GLN A 52 3.57 -27.96 -6.27
CA GLN A 52 4.69 -28.84 -5.90
C GLN A 52 4.28 -30.31 -5.81
N LYS A 53 3.07 -30.61 -5.29
CA LYS A 53 2.55 -31.99 -5.25
C LYS A 53 2.30 -32.53 -6.65
N PHE A 54 1.67 -31.73 -7.52
CA PHE A 54 1.39 -32.12 -8.90
C PHE A 54 2.67 -32.26 -9.75
N SER A 55 3.67 -31.40 -9.54
CA SER A 55 4.95 -31.53 -10.27
C SER A 55 5.70 -32.80 -9.87
N LYS A 56 5.71 -33.15 -8.57
CA LYS A 56 6.37 -34.37 -8.06
C LYS A 56 5.77 -35.65 -8.64
N GLN A 57 4.45 -35.70 -8.87
CA GLN A 57 3.79 -36.85 -9.49
C GLN A 57 4.12 -37.03 -10.98
N ARG A 58 4.55 -35.97 -11.66
CA ARG A 58 4.79 -36.00 -13.12
C ARG A 58 6.16 -36.55 -13.53
N GLY A 59 7.00 -36.96 -12.58
CA GLY A 59 8.10 -37.91 -12.79
C GLY A 59 9.26 -37.51 -13.74
N GLY A 60 9.31 -36.30 -14.29
CA GLY A 60 10.35 -35.87 -15.23
C GLY A 60 10.97 -34.54 -14.83
N GLY A 61 12.29 -34.42 -14.88
CA GLY A 61 13.14 -33.38 -14.29
C GLY A 61 12.97 -31.92 -14.78
N GLY A 62 11.80 -31.54 -15.28
CA GLY A 62 11.44 -30.15 -15.63
C GLY A 62 10.46 -29.48 -14.64
N GLY A 63 10.07 -30.16 -13.55
CA GLY A 63 9.02 -29.70 -12.62
C GLY A 63 9.45 -28.62 -11.61
N ASP A 64 10.76 -28.40 -11.43
CA ASP A 64 11.29 -27.51 -10.39
C ASP A 64 10.97 -26.03 -10.64
N GLY A 65 10.88 -25.65 -11.91
CA GLY A 65 10.61 -24.26 -12.30
C GLY A 65 9.23 -23.76 -11.85
N MET A 66 8.18 -24.58 -11.94
CA MET A 66 6.82 -24.14 -11.64
C MET A 66 6.59 -23.95 -10.14
N GLY A 67 7.16 -24.84 -9.32
CA GLY A 67 7.16 -24.69 -7.86
C GLY A 67 7.98 -23.49 -7.39
N ALA A 68 9.14 -23.25 -7.99
CA ALA A 68 9.97 -22.09 -7.69
C ALA A 68 9.26 -20.76 -8.04
N ARG A 69 8.60 -20.69 -9.20
CA ARG A 69 7.81 -19.51 -9.62
C ARG A 69 6.67 -19.21 -8.66
N ALA A 70 5.93 -20.23 -8.21
CA ALA A 70 4.85 -20.05 -7.24
C ALA A 70 5.38 -19.58 -5.87
N ALA A 71 6.53 -20.08 -5.45
CA ALA A 71 7.20 -19.63 -4.23
C ALA A 71 7.65 -18.16 -4.33
N ASN A 72 8.25 -17.78 -5.47
CA ASN A 72 8.66 -16.40 -5.74
C ASN A 72 7.46 -15.44 -5.80
N PHE A 73 6.38 -15.84 -6.49
CA PHE A 73 5.13 -15.08 -6.49
C PHE A 73 4.61 -14.85 -5.06
N THR A 74 4.58 -15.90 -4.23
CA THR A 74 4.09 -15.81 -2.85
C THR A 74 4.96 -14.87 -2.00
N ARG A 75 6.28 -14.89 -2.21
CA ARG A 75 7.21 -13.93 -1.57
C ARG A 75 6.94 -12.50 -2.03
N GLY A 76 6.82 -12.28 -3.34
CA GLY A 76 6.47 -10.98 -3.90
C GLY A 76 5.14 -10.44 -3.37
N ALA A 77 4.11 -11.28 -3.30
CA ALA A 77 2.80 -10.93 -2.75
C ALA A 77 2.87 -10.58 -1.26
N ARG A 78 3.62 -11.35 -0.47
CA ARG A 78 3.87 -11.04 0.96
C ARG A 78 4.55 -9.69 1.12
N ASP A 79 5.61 -9.44 0.35
CA ASP A 79 6.39 -8.21 0.48
C ASP A 79 5.54 -7.00 0.05
N GLY A 80 4.74 -7.13 -1.02
CA GLY A 80 3.78 -6.11 -1.44
C GLY A 80 2.68 -5.84 -0.41
N LEU A 81 2.16 -6.89 0.24
CA LEU A 81 1.23 -6.77 1.37
C LEU A 81 1.85 -5.95 2.51
N LEU A 82 3.08 -6.29 2.92
CA LEU A 82 3.76 -5.59 4.01
C LEU A 82 4.01 -4.11 3.68
N ILE A 83 4.42 -3.80 2.45
CA ILE A 83 4.62 -2.42 2.00
C ILE A 83 3.30 -1.64 2.06
N LEU A 84 2.22 -2.16 1.47
CA LEU A 84 0.92 -1.48 1.48
C LEU A 84 0.33 -1.35 2.87
N LEU A 85 0.51 -2.36 3.73
CA LEU A 85 0.06 -2.32 5.11
C LEU A 85 0.80 -1.24 5.90
N VAL A 86 2.13 -1.19 5.82
CA VAL A 86 2.94 -0.17 6.48
C VAL A 86 2.56 1.23 5.99
N LEU A 87 2.42 1.42 4.68
CA LEU A 87 1.99 2.71 4.13
C LEU A 87 0.60 3.10 4.62
N THR A 88 -0.35 2.17 4.66
CA THR A 88 -1.69 2.43 5.16
C THR A 88 -1.65 2.85 6.63
N LEU A 89 -0.91 2.14 7.48
CA LEU A 89 -0.75 2.47 8.90
C LEU A 89 -0.09 3.85 9.08
N VAL A 90 0.93 4.17 8.29
CA VAL A 90 1.59 5.48 8.29
C VAL A 90 0.61 6.58 7.90
N THR A 91 -0.19 6.38 6.85
CA THR A 91 -1.22 7.35 6.45
C THR A 91 -2.24 7.58 7.57
N MET A 92 -2.67 6.53 8.26
CA MET A 92 -3.60 6.65 9.39
C MET A 92 -2.98 7.32 10.62
N ALA A 93 -1.67 7.10 10.86
CA ALA A 93 -0.95 7.72 11.97
C ALA A 93 -0.61 9.21 11.71
N GLY A 94 -0.55 9.61 10.44
CA GLY A 94 -0.28 10.98 10.02
C GLY A 94 -1.54 11.86 9.98
N HIS A 95 -1.63 12.72 8.96
CA HIS A 95 -2.77 13.64 8.77
C HIS A 95 -4.05 12.95 8.26
N GLY A 96 -4.05 11.61 8.17
CA GLY A 96 -5.14 10.83 7.61
C GLY A 96 -5.13 10.76 6.08
N PRO A 97 -6.07 9.98 5.51
CA PRO A 97 -6.10 9.75 4.08
C PRO A 97 -6.60 10.98 3.32
N SER A 98 -5.97 11.25 2.18
CA SER A 98 -6.35 12.31 1.25
C SER A 98 -6.39 11.76 -0.17
N GLY A 99 -7.07 12.45 -1.09
CA GLY A 99 -7.18 12.01 -2.48
C GLY A 99 -5.81 11.77 -3.15
N GLY A 100 -4.81 12.61 -2.86
CA GLY A 100 -3.45 12.43 -3.39
C GLY A 100 -2.76 11.17 -2.86
N VAL A 101 -2.89 10.88 -1.56
CA VAL A 101 -2.33 9.67 -0.95
C VAL A 101 -2.98 8.41 -1.53
N ILE A 102 -4.30 8.45 -1.75
CA ILE A 102 -5.04 7.33 -2.33
C ILE A 102 -4.63 7.08 -3.78
N ALA A 103 -4.52 8.12 -4.59
CA ALA A 103 -4.05 7.99 -5.96
C ALA A 103 -2.65 7.33 -6.00
N ILE A 104 -1.73 7.76 -5.14
CA ILE A 104 -0.40 7.16 -5.01
C ILE A 104 -0.49 5.70 -4.58
N GLN A 105 -1.35 5.37 -3.61
CA GLN A 105 -1.54 4.00 -3.14
C GLN A 105 -2.02 3.07 -4.26
N TRP A 106 -2.94 3.51 -5.12
CA TRP A 106 -3.41 2.72 -6.27
C TRP A 106 -2.33 2.54 -7.35
N VAL A 107 -1.50 3.56 -7.60
CA VAL A 107 -0.34 3.43 -8.51
C VAL A 107 0.66 2.43 -7.93
N LEU A 108 0.90 2.49 -6.61
CA LEU A 108 1.80 1.58 -5.91
C LEU A 108 1.28 0.14 -5.91
N LEU A 109 -0.04 -0.06 -5.78
CA LEU A 109 -0.71 -1.34 -5.99
C LEU A 109 -0.38 -1.90 -7.39
N GLY A 110 -0.57 -1.10 -8.44
CA GLY A 110 -0.29 -1.51 -9.83
C GLY A 110 1.18 -1.92 -10.03
N LEU A 111 2.12 -1.14 -9.51
CA LEU A 111 3.55 -1.44 -9.58
C LEU A 111 3.91 -2.73 -8.81
N LEU A 112 3.33 -2.95 -7.63
CA LEU A 112 3.55 -4.17 -6.87
C LEU A 112 2.94 -5.40 -7.56
N LEU A 113 1.82 -5.26 -8.27
CA LEU A 113 1.25 -6.35 -9.07
C LEU A 113 2.20 -6.73 -10.20
N VAL A 114 2.75 -5.74 -10.91
CA VAL A 114 3.78 -5.95 -11.94
C VAL A 114 5.00 -6.63 -11.33
N TRP A 115 5.45 -6.19 -10.16
CA TRP A 115 6.55 -6.81 -9.42
C TRP A 115 6.29 -8.29 -9.10
N CYS A 116 5.09 -8.62 -8.61
CA CYS A 116 4.70 -10.00 -8.33
C CYS A 116 4.70 -10.87 -9.59
N CYS A 117 4.16 -10.35 -10.70
CA CYS A 117 4.15 -11.04 -11.99
C CYS A 117 5.58 -11.26 -12.50
N LEU A 118 6.47 -10.28 -12.37
CA LEU A 118 7.88 -10.42 -12.75
C LEU A 118 8.57 -11.50 -11.91
N GLN A 119 8.37 -11.50 -10.58
CA GLN A 119 8.94 -12.54 -9.70
C GLN A 119 8.42 -13.94 -10.04
N ALA A 120 7.18 -14.04 -10.52
CA ALA A 120 6.60 -15.30 -11.00
C ALA A 120 7.14 -15.71 -12.38
N ALA A 121 7.53 -14.75 -13.23
CA ALA A 121 7.84 -15.01 -14.64
C ALA A 121 9.29 -15.44 -14.90
N HIS A 122 10.26 -15.07 -14.04
CA HIS A 122 11.67 -15.20 -14.45
C HIS A 122 12.67 -15.45 -13.31
N GLU A 123 13.81 -16.06 -13.69
CA GLU A 123 15.10 -15.79 -13.04
C GLU A 123 15.49 -14.36 -13.42
N ILE A 124 15.01 -13.41 -12.62
CA ILE A 124 15.25 -11.99 -12.84
C ILE A 124 16.75 -11.72 -12.65
N PRO A 125 17.48 -11.21 -13.66
CA PRO A 125 18.86 -10.81 -13.46
C PRO A 125 18.91 -9.68 -12.43
N TRP A 126 19.93 -9.68 -11.57
CA TRP A 126 20.00 -8.77 -10.42
C TRP A 126 19.81 -7.27 -10.76
N PHE A 127 20.10 -6.85 -12.00
CA PHE A 127 19.98 -5.47 -12.45
C PHE A 127 18.55 -5.03 -12.80
N THR A 128 17.58 -5.93 -13.02
CA THR A 128 16.18 -5.54 -13.26
C THR A 128 15.40 -5.33 -11.97
N LEU A 129 15.88 -5.86 -10.84
CA LEU A 129 15.35 -5.60 -9.50
C LEU A 129 15.29 -4.09 -9.17
N PRO A 130 16.38 -3.30 -9.31
CA PRO A 130 16.33 -1.87 -9.00
C PRO A 130 15.42 -1.07 -9.92
N LEU A 131 15.20 -1.49 -11.17
CA LEU A 131 14.38 -0.74 -12.13
C LEU A 131 12.91 -0.61 -11.67
N VAL A 132 12.38 -1.65 -11.02
CA VAL A 132 11.00 -1.65 -10.48
C VAL A 132 10.97 -1.31 -9.00
N ALA A 133 11.99 -1.70 -8.23
CA ALA A 133 12.06 -1.38 -6.80
C ALA A 133 12.24 0.13 -6.55
N LEU A 134 12.99 0.84 -7.40
CA LEU A 134 13.24 2.27 -7.25
C LEU A 134 11.95 3.11 -7.33
N PRO A 135 11.07 2.99 -8.34
CA PRO A 135 9.83 3.75 -8.37
C PRO A 135 8.89 3.39 -7.20
N ILE A 136 8.86 2.12 -6.76
CA ILE A 136 8.11 1.72 -5.57
C ILE A 136 8.63 2.45 -4.33
N ALA A 137 9.96 2.45 -4.13
CA ALA A 137 10.59 3.12 -3.00
C ALA A 137 10.37 4.64 -3.03
N VAL A 138 10.50 5.28 -4.18
CA VAL A 138 10.25 6.73 -4.35
C VAL A 138 8.80 7.06 -4.01
N LEU A 139 7.83 6.30 -4.53
CA LEU A 139 6.41 6.53 -4.22
C LEU A 139 6.09 6.27 -2.74
N ALA A 140 6.71 5.27 -2.11
CA ALA A 140 6.57 5.02 -0.68
C ALA A 140 7.10 6.19 0.16
N ILE A 141 8.25 6.77 -0.21
CA ILE A 141 8.83 7.96 0.44
C ILE A 141 7.92 9.17 0.25
N ILE A 142 7.39 9.39 -0.97
CA ILE A 142 6.46 10.49 -1.23
C ILE A 142 5.20 10.34 -0.38
N ASN A 143 4.63 9.13 -0.31
CA ASN A 143 3.46 8.85 0.51
C ASN A 143 3.73 9.12 2.00
N TYR A 144 4.87 8.66 2.52
CA TYR A 144 5.33 8.96 3.87
C TYR A 144 5.46 10.47 4.12
N ALA A 145 6.11 11.20 3.21
CA ALA A 145 6.28 12.65 3.34
C ALA A 145 4.93 13.38 3.34
N LEU A 146 3.98 12.94 2.52
CA LEU A 146 2.63 13.51 2.48
C LEU A 146 1.85 13.25 3.77
N ALA A 147 2.04 12.09 4.40
CA ALA A 147 1.38 11.77 5.67
C ALA A 147 1.82 12.70 6.81
N PHE A 148 3.05 13.22 6.77
CA PHE A 148 3.65 14.07 7.81
C PHE A 148 3.89 15.54 7.41
N ARG A 149 3.37 16.00 6.27
CA ARG A 149 3.65 17.34 5.69
C ARG A 149 3.25 18.57 6.52
N GLY A 150 2.67 18.38 7.71
CA GLY A 150 2.22 19.44 8.62
C GLY A 150 2.48 19.14 10.10
N ALA A 151 3.43 18.26 10.41
CA ALA A 151 3.79 17.98 11.81
C ALA A 151 4.28 19.27 12.51
N PRO A 152 3.80 19.59 13.73
CA PRO A 152 4.26 20.77 14.47
C PRO A 152 5.78 20.78 14.62
N SER A 153 6.44 21.84 14.15
CA SER A 153 7.85 22.08 14.41
C SER A 153 7.97 22.75 15.78
N TYR A 154 8.33 22.00 16.81
CA TYR A 154 8.54 22.54 18.18
C TYR A 154 9.86 23.31 18.33
N TYR A 155 10.26 24.09 17.33
CA TYR A 155 11.48 24.90 17.34
C TYR A 155 11.20 26.36 17.66
#